data_AF-A0A291RXZ5-F1
#
_entry.id   AF-A0A291RXZ5-F1
#
_cell.length_a   1.000
_cell.length_b   1.000
_cell.length_c   1.000
_cell.angle_alpha   90.00
_cell.angle_beta   90.00
_cell.angle_gamma   90.00
#
_symmetry.space_group_name_H-M   'P 1'
#
loop_
_entity.id
_entity.type
_entity.pdbx_description
1 polymer ?
#
loop_
_entity_poly.entity_id
_entity_poly.type
_entity_poly.pdbx_seq_one_letter_code
_entity_poly.pdbx_strand_id
1 'polypeptide(L)'
;MTRIVFRFCFIYFGLVCLTDPQITGVLLGWAAERLPEDVLRLQDRLLAPVLKWVGHTVFGVEAVQNGSGSGDQAATWVLVFSLLVVAVIATIGWTLLARRRTDHRRLAGWFLLFIRLCVGGQMLYYGLGKVIPIQMPEPSLATLLQPYGEMTPMSVLWNQVGSAPSYEILLGTAEVLAAVLLFVPRTAILGAILALIDMAMVFVLDMNFDVPVRIGSGHLLLMSLVLLAPEAKRLTEALVLNRPTAPSTAPYPFHTRRSRRIATLVQIALAIWMGASQIHADLGYWHQVGPDRPKPPLYGIWTVQDFTRDGQPLPPLLTDENRWQRVVFDTPGIMQYQRMDGTLVPAQLEVDTRSHHLTLQTATAPVQMHPMAPQRQPESVGAFTFQQSAPDRLRLDGEFNGHQVTVTLHRFDENSFPQRSRGFHWIQEYGSF
;
A
#
# COMPACT_ATOMS: atom_id res chain seq x y z
N MET A 1 12.03 -10.25 -30.51
CA MET A 1 10.63 -9.77 -30.50
C MET A 1 10.15 -9.64 -31.93
N THR A 2 9.03 -10.27 -32.30
CA THR A 2 8.45 -10.10 -33.65
C THR A 2 7.85 -8.70 -33.78
N ARG A 3 7.68 -8.19 -35.02
CA ARG A 3 7.12 -6.84 -35.26
C ARG A 3 5.73 -6.65 -34.65
N ILE A 4 4.92 -7.70 -34.66
CA ILE A 4 3.55 -7.69 -34.11
C ILE A 4 3.60 -7.58 -32.59
N VAL A 5 4.44 -8.39 -31.93
CA VAL A 5 4.60 -8.35 -30.48
C VAL A 5 5.12 -6.98 -30.03
N PHE A 6 6.07 -6.37 -30.75
CA PHE A 6 6.51 -5.00 -30.46
C PHE A 6 5.36 -3.99 -30.51
N ARG A 7 4.57 -3.99 -31.58
CA ARG A 7 3.43 -3.05 -31.73
C ARG A 7 2.40 -3.23 -30.61
N PHE A 8 2.07 -4.48 -30.28
CA PHE A 8 1.17 -4.79 -29.18
C PHE A 8 1.70 -4.28 -27.85
N CYS A 9 2.94 -4.62 -27.48
CA CYS A 9 3.53 -4.15 -26.22
C CYS A 9 3.64 -2.62 -26.17
N PHE A 10 4.01 -1.98 -27.30
CA PHE A 10 4.09 -0.53 -27.40
C PHE A 10 2.76 0.13 -27.06
N ILE A 11 1.66 -0.37 -27.65
CA ILE A 11 0.33 0.20 -27.42
C ILE A 11 -0.17 -0.18 -26.02
N TYR A 12 -0.14 -1.46 -25.66
CA TYR A 12 -0.72 -1.95 -24.42
C TYR A 12 -0.03 -1.34 -23.19
N PHE A 13 1.28 -1.53 -23.04
CA PHE A 13 1.99 -0.98 -21.87
C PHE A 13 2.10 0.54 -21.92
N GLY A 14 2.14 1.13 -23.12
CA GLY A 14 2.04 2.58 -23.28
C GLY A 14 0.74 3.12 -22.72
N LEU A 15 -0.40 2.50 -23.05
CA LEU A 15 -1.70 2.89 -22.52
C LEU A 15 -1.78 2.64 -21.01
N VAL A 16 -1.40 1.46 -20.52
CA VAL A 16 -1.40 1.15 -19.08
C VAL A 16 -0.66 2.22 -18.29
N CYS A 17 0.57 2.58 -18.68
CA CYS A 17 1.34 3.61 -17.98
C CYS A 17 0.74 5.02 -18.07
N LEU A 18 -0.07 5.32 -19.09
CA LEU A 18 -0.68 6.63 -19.30
C LEU A 18 -2.07 6.75 -18.66
N THR A 19 -2.74 5.63 -18.42
CA THR A 19 -4.06 5.58 -17.77
C THR A 19 -3.99 5.25 -16.28
N ASP A 20 -2.80 4.89 -15.78
CA ASP A 20 -2.57 4.64 -14.37
C ASP A 20 -2.18 5.96 -13.65
N PRO A 21 -3.02 6.47 -12.74
CA PRO A 21 -2.79 7.72 -12.04
C PRO A 21 -1.59 7.64 -11.08
N GLN A 22 -1.26 6.45 -10.55
CA GLN A 22 -0.10 6.27 -9.68
C GLN A 22 1.20 6.36 -10.50
N ILE A 23 1.26 5.73 -11.68
CA ILE A 23 2.43 5.81 -12.56
C ILE A 23 2.68 7.25 -13.00
N THR A 24 1.63 7.94 -13.43
CA THR A 24 1.74 9.32 -13.90
C THR A 24 2.00 10.30 -12.75
N GLY A 25 1.37 10.11 -11.58
CA GLY A 25 1.58 10.92 -10.38
C GLY A 25 3.02 10.86 -9.88
N VAL A 26 3.62 9.67 -9.84
CA VAL A 26 5.02 9.49 -9.44
C VAL A 26 5.98 10.24 -10.37
N LEU A 27 5.70 10.29 -11.68
CA LEU A 27 6.50 11.07 -12.63
C LEU A 27 6.37 12.59 -12.45
N LEU A 28 5.23 13.07 -11.94
CA LEU A 28 5.01 14.49 -11.66
C LEU A 28 5.78 14.96 -10.41
N GLY A 29 6.07 14.07 -9.46
CA GLY A 29 6.77 14.38 -8.21
C GLY A 29 6.10 15.54 -7.45
N TRP A 30 6.86 16.53 -6.99
CA TRP A 30 6.31 17.70 -6.28
C TRP A 30 5.30 18.55 -7.07
N ALA A 31 5.21 18.38 -8.39
CA ALA A 31 4.15 19.03 -9.13
C ALA A 31 2.77 18.45 -8.76
N ALA A 32 2.70 17.15 -8.43
CA ALA A 32 1.45 16.47 -8.06
C ALA A 32 0.81 17.10 -6.82
N GLU A 33 1.60 17.44 -5.79
CA GLU A 33 1.12 18.08 -4.54
C GLU A 33 0.49 19.46 -4.76
N ARG A 34 0.85 20.15 -5.85
CA ARG A 34 0.32 21.48 -6.18
C ARG A 34 -0.90 21.42 -7.11
N LEU A 35 -1.22 20.25 -7.65
CA LEU A 35 -2.35 20.09 -8.55
C LEU A 35 -3.64 19.89 -7.75
N PRO A 36 -4.77 20.48 -8.19
CA PRO A 36 -6.08 20.18 -7.61
C PRO A 36 -6.38 18.68 -7.70
N GLU A 37 -7.07 18.12 -6.70
CA GLU A 37 -7.48 16.70 -6.71
C GLU A 37 -8.23 16.31 -7.99
N ASP A 38 -9.00 17.24 -8.53
CA ASP A 38 -9.73 17.10 -9.79
C ASP A 38 -8.84 16.81 -11.00
N VAL A 39 -7.63 17.38 -11.00
CA VAL A 39 -6.63 17.15 -12.05
C VAL A 39 -5.93 15.81 -11.85
N LEU A 40 -5.62 15.45 -10.60
CA LEU A 40 -5.03 14.15 -10.27
C LEU A 40 -5.99 13.00 -10.61
N ARG A 41 -7.30 13.20 -10.43
CA ARG A 41 -8.37 12.24 -10.77
C ARG A 41 -8.92 12.39 -12.20
N LEU A 42 -8.28 13.21 -13.04
CA LEU A 42 -8.77 13.49 -14.39
C LEU A 42 -8.84 12.21 -15.24
N GLN A 43 -7.85 11.33 -15.12
CA GLN A 43 -7.81 10.05 -15.84
C GLN A 43 -9.03 9.18 -15.49
N ASP A 44 -9.31 9.01 -14.20
CA ASP A 44 -10.47 8.23 -13.73
C ASP A 44 -11.78 8.83 -14.23
N ARG A 45 -11.93 10.16 -14.17
CA ARG A 45 -13.13 10.86 -14.64
C ARG A 45 -13.37 10.70 -16.13
N LEU A 46 -12.31 10.79 -16.94
CA LEU A 46 -12.41 10.65 -18.39
C LEU A 46 -12.73 9.20 -18.80
N LEU A 47 -12.22 8.22 -18.07
CA LEU A 47 -12.43 6.81 -18.35
C LEU A 47 -13.76 6.29 -17.79
N ALA A 48 -14.28 6.87 -16.69
CA ALA A 48 -15.46 6.39 -15.99
C ALA A 48 -16.69 6.13 -16.89
N PRO A 49 -17.08 7.00 -17.85
CA PRO A 49 -18.23 6.72 -18.72
C PRO A 49 -18.04 5.47 -19.57
N VAL A 50 -16.82 5.27 -20.10
CA VAL A 50 -16.47 4.10 -20.90
C VAL A 50 -16.48 2.85 -20.03
N LEU A 51 -15.86 2.92 -18.84
CA LEU A 51 -15.81 1.79 -17.92
C LEU A 51 -17.20 1.37 -17.44
N LYS A 52 -18.08 2.32 -17.10
CA LYS A 52 -19.48 2.03 -16.76
C LYS A 52 -20.21 1.36 -17.92
N TRP A 53 -20.06 1.87 -19.14
CA TRP A 53 -20.71 1.30 -20.31
C TRP A 53 -20.21 -0.12 -20.62
N VAL A 54 -18.88 -0.34 -20.63
CA VAL A 54 -18.30 -1.67 -20.87
C VAL A 54 -18.67 -2.63 -19.74
N GLY A 55 -18.58 -2.18 -18.48
CA GLY A 55 -18.96 -2.97 -17.30
C GLY A 55 -20.39 -3.47 -17.39
N HIS A 56 -21.34 -2.58 -17.70
CA HIS A 56 -22.75 -2.95 -17.84
C HIS A 56 -23.01 -3.81 -19.08
N THR A 57 -22.45 -3.46 -20.24
CA THR A 57 -22.79 -4.08 -21.52
C THR A 57 -22.12 -5.44 -21.73
N VAL A 58 -20.86 -5.58 -21.31
CA VAL A 58 -20.06 -6.79 -21.56
C VAL A 58 -20.07 -7.73 -20.37
N PHE A 59 -19.99 -7.18 -19.16
CA PHE A 59 -19.79 -7.97 -17.93
C PHE A 59 -21.01 -8.01 -17.01
N GLY A 60 -22.04 -7.18 -17.24
CA GLY A 60 -23.21 -7.09 -16.36
C GLY A 60 -22.89 -6.57 -14.95
N VAL A 61 -21.79 -5.83 -14.77
CA VAL A 61 -21.35 -5.29 -13.47
C VAL A 61 -21.33 -3.78 -13.45
N GLU A 62 -21.54 -3.20 -12.26
CA GLU A 62 -21.38 -1.77 -12.05
C GLU A 62 -19.90 -1.43 -11.82
N ALA A 63 -19.20 -1.05 -12.89
CA ALA A 63 -17.78 -0.70 -12.86
C ALA A 63 -17.57 0.75 -12.36
N VAL A 64 -17.53 0.93 -11.03
CA VAL A 64 -17.28 2.23 -10.37
C VAL A 64 -16.04 2.14 -9.49
N GLN A 65 -15.19 3.18 -9.56
CA GLN A 65 -14.06 3.36 -8.65
C GLN A 65 -14.57 4.00 -7.35
N ASN A 66 -14.36 3.33 -6.21
CA ASN A 66 -14.94 3.73 -4.92
C ASN A 66 -13.92 4.40 -3.98
N GLY A 67 -12.78 4.87 -4.50
CA GLY A 67 -11.76 5.56 -3.70
C GLY A 67 -11.11 4.72 -2.59
N SER A 68 -11.31 3.40 -2.62
CA SER A 68 -10.86 2.45 -1.58
C SER A 68 -9.35 2.23 -1.52
N GLY A 69 -8.56 2.87 -2.40
CA GLY A 69 -7.14 2.56 -2.56
C GLY A 69 -6.82 1.19 -3.18
N SER A 70 -7.84 0.34 -3.41
CA SER A 70 -7.69 -0.96 -4.08
C SER A 70 -7.36 -0.80 -5.57
N GLY A 71 -6.29 -1.46 -6.01
CA GLY A 71 -5.92 -1.59 -7.41
C GLY A 71 -6.73 -2.66 -8.16
N ASP A 72 -7.42 -3.55 -7.46
CA ASP A 72 -8.10 -4.73 -8.06
C ASP A 72 -9.63 -4.61 -8.14
N GLN A 73 -10.16 -3.38 -8.12
CA GLN A 73 -11.59 -3.14 -8.26
C GLN A 73 -12.15 -3.63 -9.61
N ALA A 74 -13.45 -3.93 -9.66
CA ALA A 74 -14.13 -4.33 -10.90
C ALA A 74 -13.91 -3.31 -12.04
N ALA A 75 -13.91 -2.02 -11.71
CA ALA A 75 -13.59 -0.96 -12.66
C ALA A 75 -12.17 -1.07 -13.25
N THR A 76 -11.17 -1.46 -12.44
CA THR A 76 -9.80 -1.66 -12.92
C THR A 76 -9.70 -2.89 -13.84
N TRP A 77 -10.38 -3.99 -13.53
CA TRP A 77 -10.44 -5.16 -14.42
C TRP A 77 -11.11 -4.83 -15.76
N VAL A 78 -12.21 -4.08 -15.75
CA VAL A 78 -12.87 -3.60 -16.96
C VAL A 78 -11.96 -2.66 -17.76
N LEU A 79 -11.15 -1.83 -17.09
CA LEU A 79 -10.14 -0.99 -17.74
C LEU A 79 -9.09 -1.85 -18.42
N VAL A 80 -8.49 -2.82 -17.74
CA VAL A 80 -7.50 -3.74 -18.31
C VAL A 80 -8.04 -4.44 -19.56
N PHE A 81 -9.27 -4.97 -19.48
CA PHE A 81 -9.94 -5.56 -20.64
C PHE A 81 -10.09 -4.56 -21.79
N SER A 82 -10.56 -3.34 -21.51
CA SER A 82 -10.75 -2.30 -22.51
C SER A 82 -9.43 -1.92 -23.19
N LEU A 83 -8.35 -1.78 -22.41
CA LEU A 83 -7.01 -1.51 -22.92
C LEU A 83 -6.49 -2.66 -23.78
N LEU A 84 -6.75 -3.91 -23.39
CA LEU A 84 -6.39 -5.09 -24.18
C LEU A 84 -7.07 -5.10 -25.55
N VAL A 85 -8.39 -4.85 -25.58
CA VAL A 85 -9.18 -4.78 -26.83
C VAL A 85 -8.65 -3.66 -27.73
N VAL A 86 -8.45 -2.45 -27.18
CA VAL A 86 -7.88 -1.31 -27.91
C VAL A 86 -6.50 -1.65 -28.45
N ALA A 87 -5.63 -2.27 -27.64
CA ALA A 87 -4.29 -2.64 -28.06
C ALA A 87 -4.29 -3.67 -29.20
N VAL A 88 -5.18 -4.66 -29.18
CA VAL A 88 -5.34 -5.64 -30.26
C VAL A 88 -5.79 -4.95 -31.55
N ILE A 89 -6.85 -4.15 -31.50
CA ILE A 89 -7.40 -3.44 -32.68
C ILE A 89 -6.35 -2.50 -33.28
N ALA A 90 -5.70 -1.68 -32.43
CA ALA A 90 -4.67 -0.74 -32.88
C ALA A 90 -3.44 -1.47 -33.44
N THR A 91 -3.07 -2.63 -32.90
CA THR A 91 -1.97 -3.46 -33.44
C THR A 91 -2.30 -4.02 -34.82
N ILE A 92 -3.54 -4.48 -35.03
CA ILE A 92 -4.03 -4.93 -36.34
C ILE A 92 -3.97 -3.76 -37.32
N GLY A 93 -4.58 -2.62 -36.98
CA GLY A 93 -4.57 -1.41 -37.81
C GLY A 93 -3.16 -0.96 -38.18
N TRP A 94 -2.26 -0.84 -37.19
CA TRP A 94 -0.86 -0.50 -37.42
C TRP A 94 -0.18 -1.52 -38.34
N THR A 95 -0.47 -2.81 -38.18
CA THR A 95 0.11 -3.85 -39.02
C THR A 95 -0.37 -3.80 -40.47
N LEU A 96 -1.63 -3.43 -40.69
CA LEU A 96 -2.20 -3.26 -42.03
C LEU A 96 -1.68 -2.00 -42.73
N LEU A 97 -1.56 -0.87 -42.01
CA LEU A 97 -1.13 0.41 -42.60
C LEU A 97 0.38 0.49 -42.79
N ALA A 98 1.18 -0.01 -41.85
CA ALA A 98 2.64 0.13 -41.87
C ALA A 98 3.37 -1.06 -42.53
N ARG A 99 2.76 -1.73 -43.52
CA ARG A 99 3.36 -2.88 -44.22
C ARG A 99 4.72 -2.55 -44.87
N ARG A 100 4.95 -1.29 -45.26
CA ARG A 100 6.18 -0.84 -45.94
C ARG A 100 7.25 -0.22 -45.03
N ARG A 101 6.94 0.15 -43.78
CA ARG A 101 7.92 0.72 -42.83
C ARG A 101 8.57 -0.40 -42.02
N THR A 102 9.87 -0.64 -42.24
CA THR A 102 10.57 -1.83 -41.72
C THR A 102 11.41 -1.57 -40.47
N ASP A 103 11.80 -0.32 -40.20
CA ASP A 103 12.66 0.01 -39.05
C ASP A 103 11.90 0.71 -37.93
N HIS A 104 11.73 0.00 -36.80
CA HIS A 104 11.14 0.53 -35.57
C HIS A 104 12.18 0.69 -34.46
N ARG A 105 13.48 0.59 -34.76
CA ARG A 105 14.52 0.51 -33.73
C ARG A 105 14.60 1.78 -32.87
N ARG A 106 14.47 2.96 -33.49
CA ARG A 106 14.45 4.23 -32.73
C ARG A 106 13.21 4.34 -31.83
N LEU A 107 12.04 3.95 -32.35
CA LEU A 107 10.79 3.96 -31.59
C LEU A 107 10.84 2.96 -30.42
N ALA A 108 11.38 1.77 -30.65
CA ALA A 108 11.61 0.78 -29.62
C ALA A 108 12.57 1.29 -28.53
N GLY A 109 13.62 2.02 -28.90
CA GLY A 109 14.53 2.64 -27.93
C GLY A 109 13.83 3.66 -27.03
N TRP A 110 12.96 4.51 -27.58
CA TRP A 110 12.16 5.45 -26.78
C TRP A 110 11.13 4.75 -25.90
N PHE A 111 10.46 3.71 -26.43
CA PHE A 111 9.51 2.91 -25.67
C PHE A 111 10.16 2.20 -24.48
N LEU A 112 11.29 1.53 -24.69
CA LEU A 112 12.02 0.85 -23.60
C LEU A 112 12.55 1.86 -22.58
N LEU A 113 12.95 3.06 -23.01
CA LEU A 113 13.29 4.13 -22.09
C LEU A 113 12.07 4.54 -21.26
N PHE A 114 10.92 4.78 -21.89
CA PHE A 114 9.68 5.15 -21.20
C PHE A 114 9.26 4.10 -20.16
N ILE A 115 9.15 2.83 -20.55
CA ILE A 115 8.81 1.73 -19.63
C ILE A 115 9.83 1.66 -18.49
N ARG A 116 11.11 1.84 -18.76
CA ARG A 116 12.15 1.85 -17.72
C ARG A 116 11.97 2.97 -16.71
N LEU A 117 11.54 4.16 -17.14
CA LEU A 117 11.25 5.27 -16.23
C LEU A 117 9.98 5.01 -15.41
N CYS A 118 8.95 4.40 -16.00
CA CYS A 118 7.74 4.01 -15.28
C CYS A 118 8.04 2.95 -14.21
N VAL A 119 8.70 1.84 -14.59
CA VAL A 119 9.10 0.79 -13.64
C VAL A 119 10.03 1.35 -12.58
N GLY A 120 11.08 2.09 -12.97
CA GLY A 120 12.02 2.69 -12.01
C GLY A 120 11.32 3.65 -11.05
N GLY A 121 10.34 4.41 -11.53
CA GLY A 121 9.51 5.27 -10.69
C GLY A 121 8.67 4.50 -9.68
N GLN A 122 8.00 3.45 -10.11
CA GLN A 122 7.18 2.62 -9.22
C GLN A 122 8.03 1.86 -8.19
N MET A 123 9.19 1.36 -8.59
CA MET A 123 10.14 0.75 -7.66
C MET A 123 10.63 1.75 -6.61
N LEU A 124 10.80 3.02 -6.99
CA LEU A 124 11.18 4.07 -6.06
C LEU A 124 10.03 4.43 -5.11
N TYR A 125 8.80 4.52 -5.64
CA TYR A 125 7.58 4.79 -4.87
C TYR A 125 7.35 3.75 -3.77
N TYR A 126 7.24 2.47 -4.16
CA TYR A 126 7.03 1.39 -3.20
C TYR A 126 8.23 1.18 -2.28
N GLY A 127 9.44 1.31 -2.83
CA GLY A 127 10.66 1.05 -2.08
C GLY A 127 10.88 2.07 -0.96
N LEU A 128 10.64 3.35 -1.22
CA LEU A 128 10.78 4.40 -0.20
C LEU A 128 9.73 4.27 0.90
N GLY A 129 8.49 3.88 0.55
CA GLY A 129 7.43 3.61 1.53
C GLY A 129 7.68 2.40 2.43
N LYS A 130 8.65 1.54 2.09
CA LYS A 130 9.15 0.45 2.96
C LYS A 130 10.43 0.82 3.70
N VAL A 131 11.31 1.61 3.09
CA VAL A 131 12.54 2.12 3.72
C VAL A 131 12.21 3.08 4.87
N ILE A 132 11.20 3.93 4.67
CA ILE A 132 10.50 4.64 5.73
C ILE A 132 9.32 3.74 6.06
N PRO A 133 9.32 2.94 7.16
CA PRO A 133 8.43 1.79 7.31
C PRO A 133 6.97 2.18 7.58
N ILE A 134 6.33 2.74 6.55
CA ILE A 134 4.96 3.22 6.56
C ILE A 134 4.04 2.30 5.80
N GLN A 135 4.53 1.49 4.85
CA GLN A 135 3.68 0.64 4.02
C GLN A 135 3.06 -0.49 4.85
N MET A 136 3.82 -1.09 5.76
CA MET A 136 3.37 -2.15 6.67
C MET A 136 3.67 -1.74 8.12
N PRO A 137 2.93 -0.78 8.69
CA PRO A 137 3.25 -0.22 10.00
C PRO A 137 3.17 -1.26 11.11
N GLU A 138 3.83 -0.97 12.24
CA GLU A 138 3.78 -1.81 13.44
C GLU A 138 2.32 -2.11 13.86
N PRO A 139 2.04 -3.35 14.34
CA PRO A 139 0.71 -3.72 14.81
C PRO A 139 0.19 -2.74 15.88
N SER A 140 -1.02 -2.24 15.65
CA SER A 140 -1.73 -1.38 16.59
C SER A 140 -1.95 -2.11 17.92
N LEU A 141 -2.15 -1.35 19.01
CA LEU A 141 -2.45 -1.94 20.32
C LEU A 141 -3.69 -2.83 20.29
N ALA A 142 -4.68 -2.48 19.47
CA ALA A 142 -5.87 -3.30 19.27
C ALA A 142 -5.60 -4.58 18.48
N THR A 143 -4.70 -4.52 17.48
CA THR A 143 -4.27 -5.70 16.72
C THR A 143 -3.62 -6.75 17.63
N LEU A 144 -2.88 -6.34 18.67
CA LEU A 144 -2.28 -7.27 19.66
C LEU A 144 -3.32 -8.05 20.47
N LEU A 145 -4.55 -7.53 20.56
CA LEU A 145 -5.66 -8.16 21.27
C LEU A 145 -6.50 -9.06 20.37
N GLN A 146 -6.34 -8.95 19.05
CA GLN A 146 -7.15 -9.68 18.08
C GLN A 146 -6.68 -11.14 17.95
N PRO A 147 -7.59 -12.13 18.06
CA PRO A 147 -7.25 -13.52 17.78
C PRO A 147 -6.74 -13.70 16.35
N TYR A 148 -5.67 -14.48 16.17
CA TYR A 148 -5.07 -14.74 14.85
C TYR A 148 -6.09 -15.27 13.83
N GLY A 149 -7.01 -16.14 14.27
CA GLY A 149 -8.05 -16.72 13.41
C GLY A 149 -9.09 -15.73 12.88
N GLU A 150 -9.16 -14.51 13.43
CA GLU A 150 -10.06 -13.45 12.96
C GLU A 150 -9.37 -12.47 11.98
N MET A 151 -8.05 -12.57 11.83
CA MET A 151 -7.30 -11.73 10.90
C MET A 151 -7.54 -12.21 9.46
N THR A 152 -7.73 -11.28 8.53
CA THR A 152 -7.72 -11.59 7.10
C THR A 152 -6.33 -12.03 6.66
N PRO A 153 -6.18 -12.78 5.55
CA PRO A 153 -4.85 -13.14 5.02
C PRO A 153 -3.95 -11.92 4.81
N MET A 154 -4.48 -10.82 4.28
CA MET A 154 -3.74 -9.57 4.11
C MET A 154 -3.28 -9.00 5.45
N SER A 155 -4.16 -9.00 6.47
CA SER A 155 -3.82 -8.52 7.82
C SER A 155 -2.70 -9.36 8.44
N VAL A 156 -2.72 -10.68 8.26
CA VAL A 156 -1.64 -11.57 8.70
C VAL A 156 -0.31 -11.18 8.04
N LEU A 157 -0.29 -11.00 6.72
CA LEU A 157 0.92 -10.61 5.98
C LEU A 157 1.44 -9.23 6.43
N TRP A 158 0.55 -8.24 6.54
CA TRP A 158 0.90 -6.88 6.95
C TRP A 158 1.50 -6.85 8.36
N ASN A 159 0.84 -7.51 9.32
CA ASN A 159 1.30 -7.53 10.71
C ASN A 159 2.57 -8.37 10.89
N GLN A 160 2.78 -9.41 10.06
CA GLN A 160 4.03 -10.16 10.05
C GLN A 160 5.20 -9.22 9.69
N VAL A 161 5.10 -8.49 8.57
CA VAL A 161 6.16 -7.58 8.13
C VAL A 161 6.31 -6.40 9.10
N GLY A 162 5.20 -5.77 9.50
CA GLY A 162 5.22 -4.63 10.40
C GLY A 162 5.71 -4.94 11.81
N SER A 163 5.61 -6.20 12.26
CA SER A 163 6.24 -6.62 13.52
C SER A 163 7.77 -6.67 13.46
N ALA A 164 8.36 -6.58 12.25
CA ALA A 164 9.80 -6.57 12.02
C ALA A 164 10.20 -5.41 11.09
N PRO A 165 10.25 -4.15 11.58
CA PRO A 165 10.56 -2.99 10.74
C PRO A 165 11.88 -3.09 9.97
N SER A 166 12.89 -3.77 10.52
CA SER A 166 14.15 -4.03 9.83
C SER A 166 13.98 -4.92 8.59
N TYR A 167 13.03 -5.87 8.61
CA TYR A 167 12.70 -6.69 7.46
C TYR A 167 12.00 -5.87 6.37
N GLU A 168 11.04 -5.00 6.75
CA GLU A 168 10.39 -4.07 5.80
C GLU A 168 11.42 -3.17 5.11
N ILE A 169 12.35 -2.58 5.88
CA ILE A 169 13.42 -1.72 5.34
C ILE A 169 14.29 -2.48 4.33
N LEU A 170 14.60 -3.76 4.59
CA LEU A 170 15.39 -4.57 3.66
C LEU A 170 14.64 -4.86 2.36
N LEU A 171 13.33 -5.13 2.43
CA LEU A 171 12.47 -5.26 1.24
C LEU A 171 12.49 -3.95 0.44
N GLY A 172 12.27 -2.81 1.10
CA GLY A 172 12.31 -1.49 0.47
C GLY A 172 13.66 -1.15 -0.15
N THR A 173 14.76 -1.55 0.51
CA THR A 173 16.12 -1.32 -0.01
C THR A 173 16.36 -2.06 -1.32
N ALA A 174 15.84 -3.28 -1.46
CA ALA A 174 15.94 -4.03 -2.71
C ALA A 174 15.19 -3.31 -3.85
N GLU A 175 14.00 -2.78 -3.56
CA GLU A 175 13.18 -2.01 -4.50
C GLU A 175 13.86 -0.69 -4.92
N VAL A 176 14.36 0.09 -3.95
CA VAL A 176 15.11 1.33 -4.21
C VAL A 176 16.38 1.05 -5.01
N LEU A 177 17.09 -0.04 -4.70
CA LEU A 177 18.27 -0.44 -5.47
C LEU A 177 17.90 -0.77 -6.93
N ALA A 178 16.79 -1.50 -7.15
CA ALA A 178 16.29 -1.77 -8.49
C ALA A 178 16.01 -0.46 -9.25
N ALA A 179 15.34 0.50 -8.60
CA ALA A 179 15.07 1.82 -9.17
C ALA A 179 16.35 2.56 -9.56
N VAL A 180 17.30 2.70 -8.63
CA VAL A 180 18.59 3.38 -8.88
C VAL A 180 19.34 2.75 -10.05
N LEU A 181 19.38 1.41 -10.10
CA LEU A 181 20.02 0.68 -11.19
C LEU A 181 19.28 0.88 -12.53
N LEU A 182 17.94 0.98 -12.51
CA LEU A 182 17.12 1.27 -13.69
C LEU A 182 17.35 2.67 -14.23
N PHE A 183 17.50 3.70 -13.39
CA PHE A 183 17.74 5.07 -13.85
C PHE A 183 19.13 5.28 -14.44
N VAL A 184 20.12 4.50 -14.02
CA VAL A 184 21.48 4.55 -14.56
C VAL A 184 21.59 3.62 -15.80
N PRO A 185 21.72 4.14 -17.05
CA PRO A 185 21.61 3.32 -18.26
C PRO A 185 22.62 2.17 -18.37
N ARG A 186 23.76 2.27 -17.70
CA ARG A 186 24.79 1.21 -17.70
C ARG A 186 24.42 0.02 -16.82
N THR A 187 23.60 0.23 -15.79
CA THR A 187 23.18 -0.80 -14.83
C THR A 187 21.74 -1.24 -15.03
N ALA A 188 21.04 -0.66 -16.01
CA ALA A 188 19.61 -0.88 -16.24
C ALA A 188 19.21 -2.35 -16.39
N ILE A 189 20.08 -3.21 -16.95
CA ILE A 189 19.82 -4.65 -17.05
C ILE A 189 19.77 -5.29 -15.66
N LEU A 190 20.71 -4.94 -14.77
CA LEU A 190 20.71 -5.44 -13.39
C LEU A 190 19.48 -4.94 -12.64
N GLY A 191 19.13 -3.66 -12.82
CA GLY A 191 17.91 -3.10 -12.25
C GLY A 191 16.65 -3.80 -12.74
N ALA A 192 16.56 -4.14 -14.02
CA ALA A 192 15.41 -4.86 -14.58
C ALA A 192 15.33 -6.33 -14.10
N ILE A 193 16.47 -7.00 -13.89
CA ILE A 193 16.50 -8.33 -13.27
C ILE A 193 16.03 -8.26 -11.82
N LEU A 194 16.53 -7.29 -11.05
CA LEU A 194 16.14 -7.13 -9.65
C LEU A 194 14.65 -6.77 -9.51
N ALA A 195 14.15 -5.83 -10.33
CA ALA A 195 12.73 -5.49 -10.39
C ALA A 195 11.85 -6.68 -10.81
N LEU A 196 12.33 -7.53 -11.72
CA LEU A 196 11.61 -8.76 -12.10
C LEU A 196 11.47 -9.72 -10.90
N ILE A 197 12.57 -9.96 -10.17
CA ILE A 197 12.58 -10.86 -9.02
C ILE A 197 11.66 -10.32 -7.93
N ASP A 198 11.78 -9.03 -7.64
CA ASP A 198 11.01 -8.37 -6.61
C ASP A 198 9.50 -8.37 -6.92
N MET A 199 9.12 -7.93 -8.13
CA MET A 199 7.72 -7.97 -8.56
C MET A 199 7.16 -9.39 -8.68
N ALA A 200 8.00 -10.40 -8.93
CA ALA A 200 7.55 -11.79 -8.89
C ALA A 200 7.18 -12.22 -7.47
N MET A 201 7.97 -11.84 -6.47
CA MET A 201 7.67 -12.10 -5.06
C MET A 201 6.41 -11.34 -4.63
N VAL A 202 6.32 -10.04 -4.93
CA VAL A 202 5.14 -9.22 -4.61
C VAL A 202 3.89 -9.80 -5.25
N PHE A 203 3.92 -10.10 -6.56
CA PHE A 203 2.76 -10.67 -7.25
C PHE A 203 2.31 -12.01 -6.65
N VAL A 204 3.25 -12.87 -6.24
CA VAL A 204 2.92 -14.13 -5.55
C VAL A 204 2.29 -13.88 -4.18
N LEU A 205 2.80 -12.91 -3.42
CA LEU A 205 2.17 -12.51 -2.15
C LEU A 205 0.75 -11.99 -2.37
N ASP A 206 0.55 -11.14 -3.37
CA ASP A 206 -0.76 -10.56 -3.67
C ASP A 206 -1.79 -11.63 -4.05
N MET A 207 -1.38 -12.64 -4.83
CA MET A 207 -2.21 -13.79 -5.18
C MET A 207 -2.63 -14.60 -3.94
N ASN A 208 -1.70 -14.84 -3.01
CA ASN A 208 -1.92 -15.78 -1.90
C ASN A 208 -2.51 -15.14 -0.63
N PHE A 209 -2.26 -13.86 -0.38
CA PHE A 209 -2.71 -13.14 0.82
C PHE A 209 -3.84 -12.15 0.55
N ASP A 210 -4.47 -12.24 -0.61
CA ASP A 210 -5.60 -11.37 -1.00
C ASP A 210 -5.31 -9.87 -0.90
N VAL A 211 -4.08 -9.50 -1.29
CA VAL A 211 -3.67 -8.10 -1.36
C VAL A 211 -4.23 -7.51 -2.66
N PRO A 212 -4.98 -6.40 -2.60
CA PRO A 212 -5.73 -5.90 -3.74
C PRO A 212 -4.88 -5.01 -4.68
N VAL A 213 -3.67 -5.45 -5.04
CA VAL A 213 -2.73 -4.75 -5.95
C VAL A 213 -2.16 -5.65 -7.05
N ARG A 214 -2.84 -6.77 -7.32
CA ARG A 214 -2.43 -7.85 -8.23
C ARG A 214 -2.28 -7.37 -9.68
N ILE A 215 -3.18 -6.49 -10.12
CA ILE A 215 -3.09 -5.87 -11.46
C ILE A 215 -1.81 -5.04 -11.54
N GLY A 216 -1.52 -4.21 -10.54
CA GLY A 216 -0.35 -3.33 -10.53
C GLY A 216 0.97 -4.11 -10.53
N SER A 217 1.15 -5.01 -9.57
CA SER A 217 2.36 -5.84 -9.45
C SER A 217 2.55 -6.75 -10.65
N GLY A 218 1.47 -7.34 -11.19
CA GLY A 218 1.49 -8.14 -12.40
C GLY A 218 1.93 -7.34 -13.64
N HIS A 219 1.47 -6.09 -13.80
CA HIS A 219 1.91 -5.24 -14.92
C HIS A 219 3.39 -4.85 -14.79
N LEU A 220 3.88 -4.54 -13.58
CA LEU A 220 5.29 -4.23 -13.34
C LEU A 220 6.20 -5.43 -13.58
N LEU A 221 5.75 -6.63 -13.21
CA LEU A 221 6.42 -7.90 -13.54
C LEU A 221 6.54 -8.07 -15.08
N LEU A 222 5.43 -7.90 -15.81
CA LEU A 222 5.42 -8.02 -17.27
C LEU A 222 6.26 -6.93 -17.95
N MET A 223 6.24 -5.70 -17.44
CA MET A 223 7.07 -4.61 -17.95
C MET A 223 8.56 -4.89 -17.73
N SER A 224 8.94 -5.49 -16.59
CA SER A 224 10.31 -5.94 -16.34
C SER A 224 10.75 -7.02 -17.35
N LEU A 225 9.86 -7.96 -17.70
CA LEU A 225 10.11 -8.90 -18.79
C LEU A 225 10.29 -8.20 -20.15
N VAL A 226 9.48 -7.17 -20.45
CA VAL A 226 9.62 -6.37 -21.68
C VAL A 226 10.98 -5.67 -21.75
N LEU A 227 11.48 -5.14 -20.62
CA LEU A 227 12.81 -4.53 -20.54
C LEU A 227 13.95 -5.53 -20.78
N LEU A 228 13.79 -6.77 -20.32
CA LEU A 228 14.77 -7.84 -20.48
C LEU A 228 14.68 -8.57 -21.82
N ALA A 229 13.55 -8.51 -22.52
CA ALA A 229 13.31 -9.24 -23.77
C ALA A 229 14.38 -8.99 -24.86
N PRO A 230 14.92 -7.77 -25.08
CA PRO A 230 16.02 -7.56 -26.04
C PRO A 230 17.34 -8.23 -25.63
N GLU A 231 17.51 -8.49 -24.33
CA GLU A 231 18.73 -9.05 -23.74
C GLU A 231 18.63 -10.54 -23.42
N ALA A 232 17.45 -11.13 -23.51
CA ALA A 232 17.18 -12.53 -23.13
C ALA A 232 18.20 -13.52 -23.71
N LYS A 233 18.51 -13.41 -25.01
CA LYS A 233 19.52 -14.28 -25.64
C LYS A 233 20.89 -14.14 -25.00
N ARG A 234 21.35 -12.90 -24.77
CA ARG A 234 22.67 -12.63 -24.15
C ARG A 234 22.69 -13.13 -22.70
N LEU A 235 21.61 -12.93 -21.96
CA LEU A 235 21.49 -13.41 -20.58
C LEU A 235 21.52 -14.94 -20.52
N THR A 236 20.80 -15.64 -21.39
CA THR A 236 20.84 -17.11 -21.48
C THR A 236 22.23 -17.61 -21.90
N GLU A 237 22.84 -16.99 -22.91
CA GLU A 237 24.19 -17.35 -23.36
C GLU A 237 25.22 -17.19 -22.25
N ALA A 238 25.21 -16.07 -21.52
CA ALA A 238 26.17 -15.80 -20.45
C ALA A 238 25.91 -16.61 -19.18
N LEU A 239 24.68 -16.61 -18.67
CA LEU A 239 24.36 -17.13 -17.33
C LEU A 239 24.01 -18.62 -17.31
N VAL A 240 23.44 -19.15 -18.39
CA VAL A 240 22.96 -20.54 -18.44
C VAL A 240 23.90 -21.41 -19.27
N LEU A 241 24.29 -20.92 -20.46
CA LEU A 241 25.11 -21.69 -21.39
C LEU A 241 26.62 -21.47 -21.19
N ASN A 242 27.01 -20.54 -20.31
CA ASN A 242 28.39 -20.14 -20.04
C ASN A 242 29.20 -19.84 -21.32
N ARG A 243 28.58 -19.13 -22.26
CA ARG A 243 29.17 -18.74 -23.56
C ARG A 243 29.59 -17.27 -23.55
N PRO A 244 30.66 -16.91 -24.27
CA PRO A 244 31.03 -15.51 -24.45
C PRO A 244 29.91 -14.75 -25.19
N THR A 245 29.61 -13.54 -24.73
CA THR A 245 28.56 -12.70 -25.33
C THR A 245 29.12 -11.44 -25.97
N ALA A 246 28.58 -11.08 -27.14
CA ALA A 246 28.88 -9.82 -27.79
C ALA A 246 28.26 -8.62 -27.03
N PRO A 247 28.66 -7.37 -27.34
CA PRO A 247 28.00 -6.18 -26.81
C PRO A 247 26.49 -6.18 -27.05
N SER A 248 25.75 -5.51 -26.16
CA SER A 248 24.31 -5.34 -26.29
C SER A 248 23.93 -4.76 -27.66
N THR A 249 22.89 -5.33 -28.26
CA THR A 249 22.26 -4.80 -29.49
C THR A 249 20.90 -4.17 -29.20
N ALA A 250 20.52 -4.05 -27.92
CA ALA A 250 19.24 -3.53 -27.49
C ALA A 250 18.98 -2.13 -28.10
N PRO A 251 17.75 -1.83 -28.53
CA PRO A 251 17.41 -0.51 -29.05
C PRO A 251 17.67 0.58 -28.01
N TYR A 252 18.39 1.63 -28.41
CA TYR A 252 18.65 2.80 -27.56
C TYR A 252 18.49 4.09 -28.38
N PRO A 253 17.75 5.10 -27.89
CA PRO A 253 17.36 6.26 -28.71
C PRO A 253 18.49 7.29 -28.91
N PHE A 254 19.60 7.18 -28.16
CA PHE A 254 20.69 8.15 -28.18
C PHE A 254 21.98 7.58 -28.78
N HIS A 255 22.49 8.23 -29.83
CA HIS A 255 23.61 7.71 -30.64
C HIS A 255 24.95 8.43 -30.39
N THR A 256 24.96 9.70 -29.99
CA THR A 256 26.20 10.48 -29.78
C THR A 256 26.64 10.47 -28.32
N ARG A 257 27.95 10.57 -28.04
CA ARG A 257 28.48 10.63 -26.66
C ARG A 257 27.81 11.74 -25.83
N ARG A 258 27.60 12.93 -26.41
CA ARG A 258 26.93 14.06 -25.77
C ARG A 258 25.47 13.75 -25.44
N SER A 259 24.70 13.22 -26.39
CA SER A 259 23.29 12.87 -26.16
C SER A 259 23.12 11.80 -25.09
N ARG A 260 24.00 10.77 -25.06
CA ARG A 260 23.99 9.74 -24.01
C ARG A 260 24.28 10.33 -22.63
N ARG A 261 25.27 11.22 -22.53
CA ARG A 261 25.62 11.89 -21.27
C ARG A 261 24.47 12.75 -20.75
N ILE A 262 23.87 13.58 -21.62
CA ILE A 262 22.72 14.41 -21.26
C ILE A 262 21.55 13.53 -20.83
N ALA A 263 21.23 12.49 -21.60
CA ALA A 263 20.16 11.57 -21.25
C ALA A 263 20.37 10.89 -19.89
N THR A 264 21.60 10.47 -19.57
CA THR A 264 21.92 9.91 -18.24
C THR A 264 21.70 10.96 -17.15
N LEU A 265 22.18 12.20 -17.34
CA LEU A 265 22.00 13.27 -16.36
C LEU A 265 20.52 13.60 -16.13
N VAL A 266 19.71 13.64 -17.20
CA VAL A 266 18.27 13.89 -17.11
C VAL A 266 17.57 12.76 -16.34
N GLN A 267 17.93 11.50 -16.58
CA GLN A 267 17.35 10.36 -15.85
C GLN A 267 17.74 10.37 -14.37
N ILE A 268 18.97 10.73 -14.05
CA ILE A 268 19.40 10.89 -12.65
C ILE A 268 18.67 12.05 -11.99
N ALA A 269 18.54 13.19 -12.67
CA ALA A 269 17.80 14.34 -12.16
C ALA A 269 16.33 14.00 -11.93
N LEU A 270 15.72 13.23 -12.85
CA LEU A 270 14.35 12.72 -12.69
C LEU A 270 14.23 11.76 -11.49
N ALA A 271 15.19 10.86 -11.30
CA ALA A 271 15.22 9.97 -10.14
C ALA A 271 15.32 10.75 -8.82
N ILE A 272 16.16 11.79 -8.77
CA ILE A 272 16.29 12.67 -7.60
C ILE A 272 15.00 13.45 -7.37
N TRP A 273 14.40 13.99 -8.43
CA TRP A 273 13.12 14.71 -8.36
C TRP A 273 12.01 13.84 -7.74
N MET A 274 11.83 12.63 -8.28
CA MET A 274 10.81 11.68 -7.83
C MET A 274 11.10 11.17 -6.41
N GLY A 275 12.37 10.86 -6.13
CA GLY A 275 12.78 10.37 -4.81
C GLY A 275 12.65 11.42 -3.73
N ALA A 276 13.05 12.67 -4.00
CA ALA A 276 12.92 13.75 -3.03
C ALA A 276 11.45 14.08 -2.73
N SER A 277 10.58 14.06 -3.76
CA SER A 277 9.15 14.24 -3.53
C SER A 277 8.55 13.09 -2.71
N GLN A 278 8.93 11.84 -3.02
CA GLN A 278 8.40 10.70 -2.30
C GLN A 278 8.87 10.67 -0.84
N ILE A 279 10.15 10.93 -0.58
CA ILE A 279 10.69 11.04 0.79
C ILE A 279 9.95 12.12 1.58
N HIS A 280 9.65 13.27 0.96
CA HIS A 280 8.90 14.34 1.63
C HIS A 280 7.50 13.87 2.05
N ALA A 281 6.78 13.22 1.13
CA ALA A 281 5.45 12.66 1.41
C ALA A 281 5.51 11.58 2.50
N ASP A 282 6.45 10.63 2.38
CA ASP A 282 6.59 9.51 3.32
C ASP A 282 6.98 9.95 4.73
N LEU A 283 7.88 10.93 4.86
CA LEU A 283 8.23 11.53 6.17
C LEU A 283 7.04 12.28 6.78
N GLY A 284 6.31 13.04 5.97
CA GLY A 284 5.09 13.72 6.41
C GLY A 284 4.05 12.74 6.94
N TYR A 285 3.90 11.59 6.28
CA TYR A 285 3.00 10.52 6.71
C TYR A 285 3.53 9.78 7.94
N TRP A 286 4.82 9.46 8.00
CA TRP A 286 5.48 8.86 9.18
C TRP A 286 5.23 9.67 10.45
N HIS A 287 5.29 11.01 10.38
CA HIS A 287 4.99 11.85 11.54
C HIS A 287 3.52 11.77 12.01
N GLN A 288 2.60 11.40 11.11
CA GLN A 288 1.18 11.28 11.42
C GLN A 288 0.81 9.89 11.96
N VAL A 289 1.40 8.82 11.41
CA VAL A 289 0.99 7.44 11.70
C VAL A 289 2.07 6.56 12.34
N GLY A 290 3.34 6.95 12.25
CA GLY A 290 4.48 6.16 12.74
C GLY A 290 4.49 5.95 14.27
N PRO A 291 5.46 5.17 14.79
CA PRO A 291 5.58 4.89 16.21
C PRO A 291 5.78 6.16 17.06
N ASP A 292 6.47 7.15 16.50
CA ASP A 292 6.75 8.45 17.14
C ASP A 292 5.64 9.50 16.95
N ARG A 293 4.50 9.12 16.37
CA ARG A 293 3.35 10.03 16.24
C ARG A 293 2.91 10.54 17.61
N PRO A 294 2.30 11.75 17.68
CA PRO A 294 1.69 12.25 18.91
C PRO A 294 0.69 11.24 19.49
N LYS A 295 0.96 10.76 20.71
CA LYS A 295 0.07 9.80 21.38
C LYS A 295 -1.17 10.52 21.92
N PRO A 296 -2.37 9.94 21.77
CA PRO A 296 -3.58 10.55 22.32
C PRO A 296 -3.54 10.62 23.86
N PRO A 297 -4.34 11.51 24.48
CA PRO A 297 -4.60 11.42 25.90
C PRO A 297 -5.05 10.01 26.29
N LEU A 298 -4.63 9.54 27.46
CA LEU A 298 -4.96 8.20 27.96
C LEU A 298 -4.38 7.03 27.13
N TYR A 299 -3.38 7.28 26.28
CA TYR A 299 -2.74 6.25 25.44
C TYR A 299 -2.39 4.96 26.20
N GLY A 300 -2.78 3.83 25.63
CA GLY A 300 -2.51 2.50 26.17
C GLY A 300 -3.70 1.55 26.09
N ILE A 301 -3.48 0.32 26.55
CA ILE A 301 -4.52 -0.69 26.77
C ILE A 301 -4.95 -0.61 28.23
N TRP A 302 -6.25 -0.55 28.48
CA TRP A 302 -6.83 -0.45 29.80
C TRP A 302 -7.77 -1.62 30.04
N THR A 303 -7.50 -2.43 31.06
CA THR A 303 -8.36 -3.54 31.47
C THR A 303 -9.44 -3.03 32.42
N VAL A 304 -10.69 -3.39 32.16
CA VAL A 304 -11.82 -2.96 32.98
C VAL A 304 -11.94 -3.86 34.21
N GLN A 305 -11.69 -3.29 35.39
CA GLN A 305 -11.80 -3.98 36.67
C GLN A 305 -13.25 -4.03 37.12
N ASP A 306 -13.84 -2.85 37.34
CA ASP A 306 -15.21 -2.69 37.79
C ASP A 306 -16.01 -1.93 36.73
N PHE A 307 -17.25 -2.35 36.54
CA PHE A 307 -18.20 -1.70 35.66
C PHE A 307 -19.55 -1.70 36.36
N THR A 308 -20.13 -0.54 36.57
CA THR A 308 -21.52 -0.42 37.02
C THR A 308 -22.36 0.22 35.93
N ARG A 309 -23.61 -0.22 35.81
CA ARG A 309 -24.61 0.34 34.92
C ARG A 309 -25.89 0.57 35.71
N ASP A 310 -26.41 1.80 35.65
CA ASP A 310 -27.60 2.25 36.37
C ASP A 310 -27.54 1.91 37.87
N GLY A 311 -26.36 2.07 38.46
CA GLY A 311 -26.08 1.80 39.88
C GLY A 311 -25.88 0.33 40.25
N GLN A 312 -26.03 -0.61 39.30
CA GLN A 312 -25.82 -2.04 39.53
C GLN A 312 -24.46 -2.50 39.00
N PRO A 313 -23.72 -3.36 39.74
CA PRO A 313 -22.48 -3.94 39.23
C PRO A 313 -22.79 -4.87 38.05
N LEU A 314 -22.01 -4.72 36.98
CA LEU A 314 -22.10 -5.52 35.76
C LEU A 314 -20.94 -6.53 35.75
N PRO A 315 -21.16 -7.79 36.15
CA PRO A 315 -20.09 -8.79 36.21
C PRO A 315 -19.53 -9.13 34.82
N PRO A 316 -18.27 -9.58 34.72
CA PRO A 316 -17.61 -9.90 33.44
C PRO A 316 -18.10 -11.24 32.85
N LEU A 317 -19.39 -11.35 32.54
CA LEU A 317 -19.98 -12.53 31.90
C LEU A 317 -19.72 -12.48 30.39
N LEU A 318 -19.21 -13.58 29.81
CA LEU A 318 -18.92 -13.68 28.37
C LEU A 318 -20.16 -13.45 27.48
N THR A 319 -21.36 -13.65 28.04
CA THR A 319 -22.65 -13.45 27.35
C THR A 319 -23.18 -12.02 27.45
N ASP A 320 -22.54 -11.13 28.22
CA ASP A 320 -23.02 -9.76 28.40
C ASP A 320 -22.54 -8.84 27.26
N GLU A 321 -23.49 -8.36 26.48
CA GLU A 321 -23.24 -7.51 25.32
C GLU A 321 -22.84 -6.06 25.66
N ASN A 322 -23.10 -5.62 26.89
CA ASN A 322 -22.94 -4.24 27.35
C ASN A 322 -21.73 -4.03 28.26
N ARG A 323 -21.09 -5.11 28.70
CA ARG A 323 -19.87 -5.08 29.50
C ARG A 323 -18.63 -5.03 28.59
N TRP A 324 -17.64 -4.24 28.98
CA TRP A 324 -16.36 -4.14 28.25
C TRP A 324 -15.25 -4.95 28.93
N GLN A 325 -14.43 -5.71 28.22
CA GLN A 325 -13.23 -6.31 28.80
C GLN A 325 -12.09 -5.29 28.93
N ARG A 326 -11.87 -4.53 27.86
CA ARG A 326 -10.75 -3.60 27.72
C ARG A 326 -11.17 -2.36 26.94
N VAL A 327 -10.43 -1.28 27.13
CA VAL A 327 -10.51 -0.04 26.36
C VAL A 327 -9.12 0.28 25.83
N VAL A 328 -9.00 0.65 24.57
CA VAL A 328 -7.74 0.94 23.88
C VAL A 328 -7.78 2.37 23.35
N PHE A 329 -6.77 3.14 23.72
CA PHE A 329 -6.47 4.46 23.17
C PHE A 329 -5.13 4.38 22.43
N ASP A 330 -5.14 4.30 21.10
CA ASP A 330 -3.93 4.10 20.29
C ASP A 330 -3.79 5.16 19.19
N THR A 331 -4.87 5.37 18.44
CA THR A 331 -4.95 6.35 17.35
C THR A 331 -5.68 7.60 17.83
N PRO A 332 -5.16 8.81 17.56
CA PRO A 332 -5.88 10.06 17.85
C PRO A 332 -7.29 10.06 17.27
N GLY A 333 -8.27 10.48 18.08
CA GLY A 333 -9.67 10.58 17.66
C GLY A 333 -10.45 9.25 17.68
N ILE A 334 -9.84 8.14 18.10
CA ILE A 334 -10.47 6.82 18.14
C ILE A 334 -10.28 6.18 19.52
N MET A 335 -11.37 5.67 20.08
CA MET A 335 -11.37 4.71 21.19
C MET A 335 -11.84 3.36 20.65
N GLN A 336 -11.21 2.26 21.07
CA GLN A 336 -11.76 0.93 20.83
C GLN A 336 -12.07 0.25 22.15
N TYR A 337 -13.28 -0.27 22.31
CA TYR A 337 -13.63 -1.10 23.46
C TYR A 337 -13.82 -2.54 23.03
N GLN A 338 -13.28 -3.47 23.83
CA GLN A 338 -13.43 -4.90 23.62
C GLN A 338 -14.67 -5.37 24.35
N ARG A 339 -15.63 -5.98 23.65
CA ARG A 339 -16.81 -6.62 24.25
C ARG A 339 -16.44 -7.93 24.93
N MET A 340 -17.39 -8.50 25.68
CA MET A 340 -17.18 -9.75 26.40
C MET A 340 -16.98 -10.99 25.50
N ASP A 341 -17.42 -10.93 24.24
CA ASP A 341 -17.16 -11.95 23.23
C ASP A 341 -15.78 -11.82 22.55
N GLY A 342 -15.00 -10.78 22.91
CA GLY A 342 -13.69 -10.50 22.34
C GLY A 342 -13.69 -9.51 21.17
N THR A 343 -14.86 -9.16 20.61
CA THR A 343 -14.95 -8.21 19.48
C THR A 343 -14.51 -6.81 19.89
N LEU A 344 -13.69 -6.18 19.04
CA LEU A 344 -13.21 -4.82 19.21
C LEU A 344 -14.11 -3.85 18.42
N VAL A 345 -14.77 -2.94 19.15
CA VAL A 345 -15.67 -1.95 18.56
C VAL A 345 -15.02 -0.57 18.56
N PRO A 346 -14.79 0.04 17.39
CA PRO A 346 -14.30 1.41 17.30
C PRO A 346 -15.42 2.42 17.58
N ALA A 347 -15.09 3.46 18.33
CA ALA A 347 -15.88 4.66 18.55
C ALA A 347 -15.03 5.90 18.25
N GLN A 348 -15.61 6.89 17.59
CA GLN A 348 -14.98 8.19 17.44
C GLN A 348 -14.92 8.86 18.82
N LEU A 349 -13.76 9.43 19.14
CA LEU A 349 -13.44 9.95 20.45
C LEU A 349 -13.01 11.41 20.34
N GLU A 350 -13.64 12.29 21.11
CA GLU A 350 -13.10 13.61 21.41
C GLU A 350 -12.74 13.66 22.89
N VAL A 351 -11.53 14.12 23.21
CA VAL A 351 -11.05 14.27 24.60
C VAL A 351 -10.68 15.72 24.84
N ASP A 352 -11.34 16.33 25.83
CA ASP A 352 -10.92 17.60 26.40
C ASP A 352 -10.21 17.35 27.73
N THR A 353 -8.88 17.44 27.70
CA THR A 353 -8.03 17.23 28.87
C THR A 353 -8.11 18.36 29.89
N ARG A 354 -8.62 19.54 29.54
CA ARG A 354 -8.76 20.67 30.47
C ARG A 354 -10.01 20.54 31.31
N SER A 355 -11.11 20.13 30.69
CA SER A 355 -12.38 19.92 31.37
C SER A 355 -12.54 18.49 31.90
N HIS A 356 -11.61 17.59 31.56
CA HIS A 356 -11.66 16.16 31.91
C HIS A 356 -12.90 15.45 31.36
N HIS A 357 -13.35 15.87 30.18
CA HIS A 357 -14.48 15.26 29.48
C HIS A 357 -14.01 14.47 28.27
N LEU A 358 -14.69 13.37 28.00
CA LEU A 358 -14.58 12.66 26.73
C LEU A 358 -15.98 12.39 26.16
N THR A 359 -16.11 12.49 24.85
CA THR A 359 -17.34 12.16 24.13
C THR A 359 -17.08 11.07 23.12
N LEU A 360 -18.04 10.16 23.00
CA LEU A 360 -18.04 9.06 22.06
C LEU A 360 -19.18 9.22 21.07
N GLN A 361 -18.86 8.97 19.81
CA GLN A 361 -19.82 8.83 18.74
C GLN A 361 -19.54 7.53 17.98
N THR A 362 -20.59 6.94 17.42
CA THR A 362 -20.45 5.75 16.57
C THR A 362 -19.45 6.04 15.47
N ALA A 363 -18.37 5.25 15.40
CA ALA A 363 -17.36 5.45 14.39
C ALA A 363 -17.97 5.27 13.00
N THR A 364 -17.90 6.30 12.16
CA THR A 364 -17.94 6.10 10.71
C THR A 364 -16.64 5.40 10.32
N ALA A 365 -16.74 4.33 9.52
CA ALA A 365 -15.66 3.39 9.21
C ALA A 365 -14.26 4.06 9.22
N PRO A 366 -13.29 3.51 9.98
CA PRO A 366 -12.01 4.17 10.17
C PRO A 366 -11.30 4.39 8.83
N VAL A 367 -10.57 5.51 8.73
CA VAL A 367 -9.56 5.73 7.71
C VAL A 367 -8.39 4.79 8.00
N GLN A 368 -8.58 3.50 7.73
CA GLN A 368 -7.47 2.55 7.65
C GLN A 368 -6.76 2.75 6.32
N MET A 369 -5.47 2.42 6.27
CA MET A 369 -4.66 2.45 5.05
C MET A 369 -5.28 1.64 3.90
N HIS A 370 -6.13 0.66 4.24
CA HIS A 370 -6.99 -0.07 3.31
C HIS A 370 -8.41 -0.07 3.87
N PRO A 371 -9.29 0.84 3.41
CA PRO A 371 -10.70 0.84 3.75
C PRO A 371 -11.29 -0.55 3.51
N MET A 372 -11.64 -1.26 4.58
CA MET A 372 -12.51 -2.42 4.46
C MET A 372 -13.89 -1.97 3.98
N ALA A 373 -14.66 -2.89 3.40
CA ALA A 373 -16.06 -2.61 3.05
C ALA A 373 -16.77 -1.97 4.26
N PRO A 374 -17.57 -0.91 4.07
CA PRO A 374 -18.23 -0.22 5.17
C PRO A 374 -19.06 -1.22 5.98
N GLN A 375 -18.60 -1.54 7.18
CA GLN A 375 -19.35 -2.36 8.12
C GLN A 375 -20.15 -1.42 9.01
N ARG A 376 -21.44 -1.74 9.18
CA ARG A 376 -22.30 -1.03 10.11
C ARG A 376 -21.77 -1.25 11.52
N GLN A 377 -21.25 -0.19 12.13
CA GLN A 377 -20.73 -0.26 13.49
C GLN A 377 -21.88 -0.28 14.50
N PRO A 378 -21.72 -1.00 15.64
CA PRO A 378 -22.63 -0.89 16.76
C PRO A 378 -22.72 0.57 17.24
N GLU A 379 -23.92 0.99 17.62
CA GLU A 379 -24.13 2.32 18.20
C GLU A 379 -23.26 2.48 19.45
N SER A 380 -22.44 3.52 19.46
CA SER A 380 -21.45 3.79 20.51
C SER A 380 -21.46 5.27 20.83
N VAL A 381 -22.52 5.72 21.49
CA VAL A 381 -22.71 7.13 21.87
C VAL A 381 -22.51 7.26 23.38
N GLY A 382 -21.74 8.25 23.81
CA GLY A 382 -21.55 8.46 25.23
C GLY A 382 -20.85 9.76 25.58
N ALA A 383 -20.96 10.16 26.84
CA ALA A 383 -20.29 11.32 27.39
C ALA A 383 -19.84 10.99 28.80
N PHE A 384 -18.54 11.13 29.07
CA PHE A 384 -17.94 10.76 30.34
C PHE A 384 -17.08 11.90 30.88
N THR A 385 -17.04 11.99 32.19
CA THR A 385 -15.93 12.60 32.91
C THR A 385 -14.88 11.53 33.18
N PHE A 386 -13.61 11.88 33.09
CA PHE A 386 -12.52 10.96 33.42
C PHE A 386 -11.66 11.47 34.57
N GLN A 387 -11.22 10.55 35.42
CA GLN A 387 -10.30 10.83 36.51
C GLN A 387 -9.14 9.84 36.44
N GLN A 388 -7.92 10.35 36.31
CA GLN A 388 -6.71 9.55 36.32
C GLN A 388 -5.98 9.78 37.65
N SER A 389 -6.25 8.93 38.64
CA SER A 389 -5.69 9.06 39.99
C SER A 389 -4.23 8.60 40.08
N ALA A 390 -3.78 7.78 39.13
CA ALA A 390 -2.41 7.35 38.96
C ALA A 390 -2.13 7.03 37.47
N PRO A 391 -0.87 6.94 37.02
CA PRO A 391 -0.54 6.63 35.63
C PRO A 391 -1.18 5.33 35.10
N ASP A 392 -1.49 4.39 36.00
CA ASP A 392 -2.06 3.07 35.75
C ASP A 392 -3.53 2.94 36.17
N ARG A 393 -4.17 4.00 36.69
CA ARG A 393 -5.56 3.96 37.18
C ARG A 393 -6.40 5.06 36.56
N LEU A 394 -7.45 4.63 35.86
CA LEU A 394 -8.39 5.51 35.19
C LEU A 394 -9.82 5.17 35.65
N ARG A 395 -10.64 6.18 35.86
CA ARG A 395 -12.06 6.04 36.14
C ARG A 395 -12.85 6.88 35.16
N LEU A 396 -13.87 6.28 34.55
CA LEU A 396 -14.82 6.96 33.67
C LEU A 396 -16.18 6.96 34.34
N ASP A 397 -16.81 8.13 34.47
CA ASP A 397 -18.15 8.29 35.01
C ASP A 397 -18.99 9.10 34.02
N GLY A 398 -20.14 8.57 33.60
CA GLY A 398 -21.03 9.28 32.68
C GLY A 398 -22.09 8.39 32.06
N GLU A 399 -22.42 8.66 30.80
CA GLU A 399 -23.47 7.97 30.08
C GLU A 399 -22.90 7.22 28.87
N PHE A 400 -23.35 5.98 28.67
CA PHE A 400 -23.07 5.18 27.48
C PHE A 400 -24.35 4.54 26.95
N ASN A 401 -24.66 4.80 25.68
CA ASN A 401 -25.85 4.32 24.97
C ASN A 401 -27.16 4.52 25.77
N GLY A 402 -27.32 5.67 26.43
CA GLY A 402 -28.53 5.99 27.20
C GLY A 402 -28.51 5.54 28.67
N HIS A 403 -27.43 4.88 29.12
CA HIS A 403 -27.33 4.33 30.47
C HIS A 403 -26.22 4.98 31.28
N GLN A 404 -26.47 5.23 32.56
CA GLN A 404 -25.44 5.75 33.46
C GLN A 404 -24.44 4.65 33.78
N VAL A 405 -23.16 4.90 33.56
CA VAL A 405 -22.10 3.93 33.76
C VAL A 405 -20.92 4.53 34.53
N THR A 406 -20.36 3.71 35.41
CA THR A 406 -19.06 3.96 36.03
C THR A 406 -18.13 2.82 35.67
N VAL A 407 -16.97 3.14 35.13
CA VAL A 407 -15.98 2.15 34.67
C VAL A 407 -14.64 2.44 35.34
N THR A 408 -14.11 1.48 36.09
CA THR A 408 -12.77 1.55 36.67
C THR A 408 -11.81 0.70 35.85
N LEU A 409 -10.71 1.32 35.44
CA LEU A 409 -9.77 0.82 34.45
C LEU A 409 -8.36 0.78 35.05
N HIS A 410 -7.65 -0.31 34.76
CA HIS A 410 -6.24 -0.46 35.10
C HIS A 410 -5.42 -0.58 33.83
N ARG A 411 -4.28 0.12 33.75
CA ARG A 411 -3.40 0.04 32.58
C ARG A 411 -2.81 -1.37 32.47
N PHE A 412 -2.87 -1.92 31.26
CA PHE A 412 -2.22 -3.16 30.88
C PHE A 412 -0.85 -2.82 30.27
N ASP A 413 0.19 -3.55 30.64
CA ASP A 413 1.52 -3.37 30.03
C ASP A 413 1.56 -4.04 28.66
N GLU A 414 1.44 -3.24 27.60
CA GLU A 414 1.52 -3.71 26.22
C GLU A 414 2.87 -4.35 25.87
N ASN A 415 3.94 -4.11 26.62
CA ASN A 415 5.23 -4.75 26.37
C ASN A 415 5.31 -6.16 26.96
N SER A 416 4.31 -6.59 27.73
CA SER A 416 4.21 -7.98 28.19
C SER A 416 3.81 -8.95 27.09
N PHE A 417 3.25 -8.47 25.96
CA PHE A 417 2.94 -9.32 24.82
C PHE A 417 4.20 -9.99 24.26
N PRO A 418 4.21 -11.31 23.99
CA PRO A 418 5.36 -12.00 23.40
C PRO A 418 5.89 -11.37 22.11
N GLN A 419 4.99 -10.80 21.30
CA GLN A 419 5.35 -10.10 20.06
C GLN A 419 6.20 -8.83 20.30
N ARG A 420 6.03 -8.16 21.46
CA ARG A 420 6.78 -6.95 21.83
C ARG A 420 7.93 -7.21 22.80
N SER A 421 7.80 -8.21 23.67
CA SER A 421 8.85 -8.53 24.66
C SER A 421 10.03 -9.29 24.07
N ARG A 422 9.85 -9.96 22.92
CA ARG A 422 10.91 -10.75 22.30
C ARG A 422 11.66 -9.98 21.24
N GLY A 423 12.94 -9.72 21.52
CA GLY A 423 13.90 -9.19 20.55
C GLY A 423 14.68 -10.28 19.80
N PHE A 424 15.70 -9.83 19.08
CA PHE A 424 16.65 -10.70 18.39
C PHE A 424 17.58 -11.42 19.39
N HIS A 425 17.74 -12.74 19.21
CA HIS A 425 18.65 -13.57 19.99
C HIS A 425 19.47 -14.46 19.05
N TRP A 426 20.79 -14.49 19.21
CA TRP A 426 21.67 -15.38 18.43
C TRP A 426 21.52 -16.86 18.83
N ILE A 427 21.28 -17.12 20.12
CA ILE A 427 21.11 -18.46 20.68
C ILE A 427 19.66 -18.60 21.11
N GLN A 428 18.94 -19.55 20.53
CA GLN A 428 17.55 -19.87 20.84
C GLN A 428 17.42 -21.39 21.04
N GLU A 429 17.52 -21.83 22.29
CA GLU A 429 17.51 -23.27 22.64
C GLU A 429 16.15 -23.94 22.36
N TYR A 430 15.06 -23.16 22.36
CA TYR A 430 13.71 -23.66 22.10
C TYR A 430 12.99 -22.80 21.07
N GLY A 431 12.52 -23.41 19.98
CA GLY A 431 11.54 -22.77 19.10
C GLY A 431 10.25 -22.50 19.88
N SER A 432 9.69 -21.31 19.74
CA SER A 432 8.44 -20.93 20.42
C SER A 432 7.37 -20.75 19.35
N PHE A 433 6.64 -21.83 19.09
CA PHE A 433 5.56 -21.94 18.12
C PHE A 433 4.30 -22.45 18.81
#